data_AF-A0A3M1RL52-F1
#
_entry.id   AF-A0A3M1RL52-F1
#
_cell.length_a   1.000
_cell.length_b   1.000
_cell.length_c   1.000
_cell.angle_alpha   90.00
_cell.angle_beta   90.00
_cell.angle_gamma   90.00
#
_symmetry.space_group_name_H-M   'P 1'
#
loop_
_entity.id
_entity.type
_entity.pdbx_description
1 polymer ?
#
loop_
_entity_poly.entity_id
_entity_poly.type
_entity_poly.pdbx_seq_one_letter_code
_entity_poly.pdbx_strand_id
1 'polypeptide(L)'
;VVRDADGNEITRLDEDNITTGSHMITWDGRDAQGNKVPEGFYKVEATATDADGNTFSPKLSVVGVVHNVLYRDGGAYLTVNGLEIALGDIQAIGEPGSFSKEN
;
A
#
# COMPACT_ATOMS: atom_id res chain seq x y z
N VAL A 1 9.94 -1.18 -2.69
CA VAL A 1 10.11 -0.86 -4.14
C VAL A 1 8.75 -0.57 -4.75
N VAL A 2 8.66 0.47 -5.56
CA VAL A 2 7.48 0.82 -6.36
C VAL A 2 7.79 0.53 -7.83
N ARG A 3 6.89 -0.20 -8.50
CA ARG A 3 7.02 -0.58 -9.92
C ARG A 3 5.81 -0.13 -10.72
N ASP A 4 6.02 0.19 -11.99
CA ASP A 4 4.93 0.41 -12.94
C ASP A 4 4.28 -0.91 -13.40
N ALA A 5 3.28 -0.80 -14.28
CA ALA A 5 2.57 -1.96 -14.83
C ALA A 5 3.45 -2.87 -15.71
N ASP A 6 4.52 -2.33 -16.29
CA ASP A 6 5.48 -3.07 -17.11
C ASP A 6 6.57 -3.77 -16.25
N GLY A 7 6.58 -3.50 -14.93
CA GLY A 7 7.51 -4.07 -13.97
C GLY A 7 8.79 -3.24 -13.76
N ASN A 8 8.90 -2.07 -14.39
CA ASN A 8 10.05 -1.20 -14.22
C ASN A 8 10.05 -0.60 -12.82
N GLU A 9 11.24 -0.54 -12.20
CA GLU A 9 11.42 0.11 -10.90
C GLU A 9 11.33 1.63 -11.06
N ILE A 10 10.34 2.24 -10.41
CA ILE A 10 10.11 3.68 -10.42
C ILE A 10 10.90 4.35 -9.31
N THR A 11 10.80 3.77 -8.11
CA THR A 11 11.55 4.24 -6.95
C THR A 11 11.69 3.14 -5.91
N ARG A 12 12.62 3.37 -4.99
CA ARG A 12 12.85 2.55 -3.80
C ARG A 12 12.78 3.46 -2.58
N LEU A 13 12.03 3.01 -1.59
CA LEU A 13 11.92 3.64 -0.28
C LEU A 13 12.57 2.68 0.70
N ASP A 14 13.64 3.12 1.34
CA ASP A 14 14.41 2.37 2.32
C ASP A 14 14.22 3.01 3.70
N GLU A 15 13.99 2.19 4.70
CA GLU A 15 13.76 2.59 6.09
C GLU A 15 14.63 1.70 6.98
N ASP A 16 15.41 2.31 7.86
CA ASP A 16 16.36 1.63 8.75
C ASP A 16 15.90 1.69 10.21
N ASN A 17 16.42 0.78 11.05
CA ASN A 17 16.12 0.73 12.50
C ASN A 17 14.62 0.62 12.83
N ILE A 18 13.87 -0.07 11.97
CA ILE A 18 12.43 -0.30 12.13
C ILE A 18 12.20 -1.31 13.27
N THR A 19 11.26 -1.01 14.18
CA THR A 19 10.87 -1.91 15.26
C THR A 19 9.89 -3.00 14.78
N THR A 20 9.71 -4.07 15.54
CA THR A 20 8.67 -5.06 15.22
C THR A 20 7.28 -4.44 15.28
N GLY A 21 6.45 -4.71 14.26
CA GLY A 21 5.04 -4.29 14.24
C GLY A 21 4.62 -3.74 12.88
N SER A 22 3.49 -3.02 12.89
CA SER A 22 2.93 -2.39 11.70
C SER A 22 3.60 -1.04 11.42
N HIS A 23 3.97 -0.83 10.16
CA HIS A 23 4.58 0.41 9.69
C HIS A 23 3.82 0.99 8.51
N MET A 24 3.82 2.32 8.45
CA MET A 24 3.22 3.05 7.34
C MET A 24 4.35 3.61 6.48
N ILE A 25 4.24 3.38 5.19
CA ILE A 25 5.14 3.91 4.18
C ILE A 25 4.28 4.75 3.24
N THR A 26 4.73 5.96 2.94
CA THR A 26 4.05 6.88 2.03
C THR A 26 4.94 7.15 0.84
N TRP A 27 4.40 6.97 -0.35
CA TRP A 27 5.04 7.39 -1.59
C TRP A 27 4.33 8.63 -2.12
N ASP A 28 5.11 9.62 -2.56
CA ASP A 28 4.62 10.93 -3.00
C ASP A 28 4.34 11.01 -4.52
N GLY A 29 4.42 9.89 -5.23
CA GLY A 29 4.20 9.82 -6.67
C GLY A 29 5.39 10.31 -7.50
N ARG A 30 6.61 10.21 -6.97
CA ARG A 30 7.85 10.58 -7.68
C ARG A 30 8.79 9.41 -7.93
N ASP A 31 9.55 9.52 -9.02
CA ASP A 31 10.68 8.61 -9.30
C ASP A 31 11.89 8.91 -8.39
N ALA A 32 12.93 8.09 -8.51
CA ALA A 32 14.18 8.26 -7.75
C ALA A 32 14.95 9.56 -8.08
N GLN A 33 14.60 10.26 -9.16
CA GLN A 33 15.18 11.56 -9.53
C GLN A 33 14.32 12.74 -9.04
N GLY A 34 13.19 12.48 -8.38
CA GLY A 34 12.28 13.49 -7.87
C GLY A 34 11.29 14.01 -8.93
N ASN A 35 11.19 13.41 -10.11
CA ASN A 35 10.18 13.78 -11.10
C ASN A 35 8.85 13.13 -10.76
N LYS A 36 7.75 13.85 -11.00
CA LYS A 36 6.41 13.24 -10.90
C LYS A 36 6.24 12.20 -11.99
N VAL A 37 5.73 11.03 -11.62
CA VAL A 37 5.39 9.98 -12.58
C VAL A 37 3.93 10.10 -13.04
N PRO A 38 3.56 9.52 -14.19
CA PRO A 38 2.19 9.54 -14.69
C PRO A 38 1.17 8.96 -13.70
N GLU A 39 -0.07 9.44 -13.76
CA GLU A 39 -1.17 8.79 -13.04
C GLU A 39 -1.40 7.38 -13.57
N GLY A 40 -1.58 6.42 -12.66
CA GLY A 40 -1.76 5.02 -13.02
C GLY A 40 -1.66 4.10 -11.81
N PHE A 41 -1.81 2.81 -12.07
CA PHE A 41 -1.62 1.78 -11.06
C PHE A 41 -0.15 1.42 -10.95
N TYR A 42 0.34 1.35 -9.71
CA TYR A 42 1.70 0.95 -9.39
C TYR A 42 1.68 -0.24 -8.45
N LYS A 43 2.63 -1.15 -8.61
CA LYS A 43 2.83 -2.29 -7.73
C LYS A 43 3.83 -1.94 -6.64
N VAL A 44 3.48 -2.22 -5.39
CA VAL A 44 4.39 -2.07 -4.25
C VAL A 44 4.85 -3.45 -3.82
N GLU A 45 6.17 -3.59 -3.70
CA GLU A 45 6.84 -4.79 -3.19
C GLU A 45 7.72 -4.38 -2.01
N ALA A 46 7.68 -5.15 -0.92
CA ALA A 46 8.49 -4.91 0.26
C ALA A 46 9.33 -6.13 0.61
N THR A 47 10.52 -5.84 1.09
CA THR A 47 11.44 -6.81 1.69
C THR A 47 11.91 -6.20 2.99
N ALA A 48 11.97 -7.01 4.04
CA ALA A 48 12.50 -6.62 5.34
C ALA A 48 13.63 -7.58 5.72
N THR A 49 14.58 -7.08 6.50
CA THR A 49 15.70 -7.85 7.05
C THR A 49 15.62 -7.76 8.57
N ASP A 50 15.65 -8.91 9.26
CA ASP A 50 15.69 -8.93 10.73
C ASP A 50 17.11 -8.69 11.29
N ALA A 51 17.22 -8.61 12.62
CA ALA A 51 18.50 -8.37 13.29
C ALA A 51 19.53 -9.50 13.12
N ASP A 52 19.07 -10.70 12.78
CA ASP A 52 19.91 -11.87 12.51
C ASP A 52 20.35 -11.92 11.03
N GLY A 53 19.89 -10.99 10.20
CA GLY A 53 20.20 -10.88 8.78
C GLY A 53 19.29 -11.69 7.86
N ASN A 54 18.19 -12.27 8.36
CA ASN A 54 17.26 -13.01 7.54
C ASN A 54 16.33 -12.06 6.78
N THR A 55 16.14 -12.31 5.49
CA THR A 55 15.24 -11.52 4.64
C THR A 55 13.87 -12.18 4.48
N PHE A 56 12.80 -11.40 4.52
CA PHE A 56 11.43 -11.87 4.30
C PHE A 56 10.56 -10.79 3.63
N SER A 57 9.40 -11.20 3.10
CA SER A 57 8.39 -10.28 2.56
C SER A 57 7.31 -10.00 3.61
N PRO A 58 7.19 -8.76 4.12
CA PRO A 58 6.12 -8.42 5.05
C PRO A 58 4.76 -8.39 4.34
N LYS A 59 3.68 -8.54 5.12
CA LYS A 59 2.32 -8.33 4.63
C LYS A 59 2.11 -6.83 4.35
N LEU A 60 1.62 -6.52 3.16
CA LEU A 60 1.26 -5.17 2.76
C LEU A 60 -0.25 -4.96 2.85
N SER A 61 -0.65 -3.78 3.31
CA SER A 61 -2.04 -3.29 3.30
C SER A 61 -2.05 -1.89 2.69
N VAL A 62 -3.12 -1.56 1.97
CA VAL A 62 -3.35 -0.21 1.45
C VAL A 62 -4.42 0.46 2.30
N VAL A 63 -4.18 1.72 2.67
CA VAL A 63 -5.17 2.58 3.30
C VAL A 63 -5.67 3.57 2.25
N GLY A 64 -6.97 3.77 2.20
CA GLY A 64 -7.58 4.71 1.25
C GLY A 64 -9.02 5.01 1.59
N VAL A 65 -9.58 5.98 0.87
CA VAL A 65 -10.99 6.36 1.01
C VAL A 65 -11.85 5.48 0.13
N VAL A 66 -12.95 4.97 0.69
CA VAL A 66 -13.98 4.26 -0.07
C VAL A 66 -14.79 5.30 -0.86
N HIS A 67 -14.77 5.20 -2.18
CA HIS A 67 -15.52 6.11 -3.06
C HIS A 67 -16.89 5.54 -3.45
N ASN A 68 -16.99 4.22 -3.65
CA ASN A 68 -18.22 3.56 -4.07
C ASN A 68 -18.36 2.20 -3.37
N VAL A 69 -19.61 1.77 -3.22
CA VAL A 69 -19.97 0.39 -2.86
C VAL A 69 -20.80 -0.19 -4.00
N LEU A 70 -20.38 -1.35 -4.50
CA LEU A 70 -21.05 -2.08 -5.56
C LEU A 70 -21.44 -3.46 -5.04
N TYR A 71 -22.67 -3.89 -5.32
CA TYR A 71 -23.12 -5.24 -5.00
C TYR A 71 -23.36 -6.02 -6.28
N ARG A 72 -22.63 -7.12 -6.49
CA ARG A 72 -22.69 -7.95 -7.70
C ARG A 72 -22.52 -9.41 -7.31
N ASP A 73 -23.30 -10.30 -7.91
CA ASP A 73 -23.20 -11.75 -7.71
C ASP A 73 -23.18 -12.20 -6.24
N GLY A 74 -23.92 -11.49 -5.38
CA GLY A 74 -23.99 -11.79 -3.94
C GLY A 74 -22.83 -11.25 -3.10
N GLY A 75 -21.85 -10.59 -3.72
CA GLY A 75 -20.70 -9.97 -3.07
C GLY A 75 -20.77 -8.45 -3.04
N ALA A 76 -20.28 -7.84 -1.95
CA ALA A 76 -20.05 -6.42 -1.85
C ALA A 76 -18.59 -6.09 -2.23
N TYR A 77 -18.42 -5.06 -3.04
CA TYR A 77 -17.14 -4.56 -3.54
C TYR A 77 -17.05 -3.06 -3.26
N LEU A 78 -15.86 -2.60 -2.92
CA LEU A 78 -15.56 -1.23 -2.58
C LEU A 78 -14.55 -0.68 -3.59
N THR A 79 -14.76 0.55 -4.05
CA THR A 79 -13.74 1.23 -4.85
C THR A 79 -12.84 2.07 -3.94
N VAL A 80 -11.56 1.72 -3.86
CA VAL A 80 -10.53 2.42 -3.06
C VAL A 80 -9.37 2.77 -3.98
N ASN A 81 -9.02 4.05 -4.11
CA ASN A 81 -7.95 4.52 -5.01
C ASN A 81 -8.10 4.01 -6.46
N GLY A 82 -9.33 3.86 -6.95
CA GLY A 82 -9.63 3.31 -8.28
C GLY A 82 -9.57 1.78 -8.39
N LEU A 83 -9.15 1.07 -7.34
CA LEU A 83 -9.18 -0.39 -7.26
C LEU A 83 -10.54 -0.87 -6.75
N GLU A 84 -11.08 -1.92 -7.37
CA GLU A 84 -12.23 -2.66 -6.84
C GLU A 84 -11.72 -3.75 -5.88
N ILE A 85 -12.12 -3.65 -4.60
CA ILE A 85 -11.69 -4.54 -3.53
C ILE A 85 -12.93 -5.22 -2.94
N ALA A 86 -12.92 -6.55 -2.81
CA ALA A 86 -14.01 -7.26 -2.17
C ALA A 86 -14.11 -6.89 -0.69
N LEU A 87 -15.33 -6.73 -0.15
CA LEU A 87 -15.54 -6.45 1.27
C LEU A 87 -14.88 -7.50 2.18
N GLY A 88 -14.81 -8.75 1.73
CA GLY A 88 -14.13 -9.83 2.46
C GLY A 88 -12.62 -9.65 2.62
N ASP A 89 -11.98 -8.84 1.77
CA ASP A 89 -10.55 -8.53 1.82
C ASP A 89 -10.25 -7.27 2.65
N ILE A 90 -11.29 -6.57 3.11
CA ILE A 90 -11.15 -5.38 3.96
C ILE A 90 -10.83 -5.78 5.39
N GLN A 91 -9.74 -5.24 5.92
CA GLN A 91 -9.33 -5.49 7.31
C GLN A 91 -10.09 -4.62 8.32
N ALA A 92 -10.35 -3.35 7.99
CA ALA A 92 -11.07 -2.41 8.84
C ALA A 92 -11.67 -1.25 8.02
N ILE A 93 -12.74 -0.65 8.53
CA ILE A 93 -13.36 0.58 8.03
C ILE A 93 -13.61 1.50 9.23
N GLY A 94 -13.31 2.78 9.09
CA GLY A 94 -13.43 3.77 10.16
C GLY A 94 -13.39 5.19 9.62
N GLU A 95 -13.57 6.17 10.50
CA GLU A 95 -13.48 7.60 10.13
C GLU A 95 -12.07 7.95 9.62
N PRO A 96 -11.92 8.97 8.75
CA PRO A 96 -10.61 9.45 8.34
C PRO A 96 -9.71 9.75 9.55
N GLY A 97 -8.49 9.22 9.55
CA GLY A 97 -7.53 9.37 10.65
C GLY A 97 -7.64 8.31 11.76
N SER A 98 -8.67 7.45 11.77
CA SER A 98 -8.81 6.39 12.79
C SER A 98 -7.72 5.30 12.73
N PHE A 99 -6.93 5.26 11.65
CA PHE A 99 -5.85 4.30 11.45
C PHE A 99 -4.47 4.94 11.26
N SER A 100 -4.33 6.26 11.49
CA SER A 100 -2.99 6.86 11.57
C SER A 100 -2.30 6.40 12.86
N LYS A 101 -0.97 6.29 12.80
CA LYS A 101 -0.05 5.63 13.75
C LYS A 101 0.00 6.24 15.17
N GLU A 102 -1.02 6.98 15.61
CA GLU A 102 -1.10 7.56 16.95
C GLU A 102 -2.14 6.82 17.80
N ASN A 103 -1.67 5.78 18.47
CA ASN A 103 -2.09 5.36 19.81
C ASN A 103 -1.00 4.48 20.44
#